data_AF-A0A934MTG1-F1
#
_entry.id   AF-A0A934MTG1-F1
#
_cell.length_a   1.000
_cell.length_b   1.000
_cell.length_c   1.000
_cell.angle_alpha   90.00
_cell.angle_beta   90.00
_cell.angle_gamma   90.00
#
_symmetry.space_group_name_H-M   'P 1'
#
loop_
_entity.id
_entity.type
_entity.pdbx_description
1 polymer ?
#
loop_
_entity_poly.entity_id
_entity_poly.type
_entity_poly.pdbx_seq_one_letter_code
_entity_poly.pdbx_strand_id
1 'polypeptide(L)'
;MDAQIHRWYSDVLTDKSRKVWPPRNLPYFSPSSANSCPRELYEKLRKSKRDVRVTPPHQGRWTSIGTAIGDVIQRELLFAEKHLPGSRFRFERNERSEPMFEDFAKVNRTIEHNGQTFALFGTCDGIMRYVAESGEIIRIGLEVKSKQTTAATTSEFSQRNGPKEDHVKQTICYSVMYSAADEPIDYYVILYVNASKKSWEMTAEEYRKNPDIAVHCIEITDEMRTEVLDRFAGIVKAAAQAETPPLDIMKWTFNGFKVACAAGLSASELADIERQVAAVQRSNLKDFVKRQYADALADIKRLRGEVV
;
A
#
# COMPACT_ATOMS: atom_id res chain seq x y z
N MET A 1 1.07 24.77 16.12
CA MET A 1 0.94 23.90 14.94
C MET A 1 -0.13 22.86 15.22
N ASP A 2 -0.08 22.16 16.36
CA ASP A 2 -1.12 21.18 16.74
C ASP A 2 -2.56 21.71 16.70
N ALA A 3 -2.82 22.89 17.26
CA ALA A 3 -4.14 23.52 17.17
C ALA A 3 -4.61 23.73 15.71
N GLN A 4 -3.69 23.99 14.79
CA GLN A 4 -3.99 24.14 13.36
C GLN A 4 -4.25 22.79 12.70
N ILE A 5 -3.46 21.76 13.02
CA ILE A 5 -3.67 20.39 12.52
C ILE A 5 -5.05 19.89 12.92
N HIS A 6 -5.41 20.03 14.21
CA HIS A 6 -6.73 19.64 14.69
C HIS A 6 -7.86 20.44 14.03
N ARG A 7 -7.65 21.73 13.76
CA ARG A 7 -8.62 22.53 13.01
C ARG A 7 -8.83 21.98 11.60
N TRP A 8 -7.77 21.73 10.84
CA TRP A 8 -7.87 21.15 9.49
C TRP A 8 -8.65 19.84 9.48
N TYR A 9 -8.32 18.90 10.38
CA TYR A 9 -9.08 17.65 10.50
C TYR A 9 -10.54 17.86 10.89
N SER A 10 -10.82 18.77 11.85
CA SER A 10 -12.20 19.10 12.22
C SER A 10 -12.99 19.62 11.02
N ASP A 11 -12.37 20.45 10.17
CA ASP A 11 -13.02 21.02 8.99
C ASP A 11 -13.35 19.91 7.97
N VAL A 12 -12.45 18.95 7.71
CA VAL A 12 -12.74 17.75 6.88
C VAL A 12 -13.89 16.93 7.47
N LEU A 13 -13.95 16.77 8.78
CA LEU A 13 -14.96 15.95 9.45
C LEU A 13 -16.35 16.59 9.43
N THR A 14 -16.42 17.92 9.52
CA THR A 14 -17.67 18.67 9.66
C THR A 14 -18.23 19.18 8.34
N ASP A 15 -17.38 19.49 7.36
CA ASP A 15 -17.81 19.94 6.04
C ASP A 15 -18.00 18.74 5.09
N LYS A 16 -19.27 18.41 4.81
CA LYS A 16 -19.64 17.31 3.90
C LYS A 16 -19.16 17.51 2.47
N SER A 17 -18.96 18.76 2.02
CA SER A 17 -18.46 19.05 0.66
C SER A 17 -17.03 18.53 0.45
N ARG A 18 -16.30 18.30 1.54
CA ARG A 18 -14.92 17.78 1.54
C ARG A 18 -14.84 16.26 1.46
N LYS A 19 -15.97 15.53 1.53
CA LYS A 19 -15.95 14.07 1.51
C LYS A 19 -15.78 13.54 0.09
N VAL A 20 -14.63 12.94 -0.17
CA VAL A 20 -14.36 12.21 -1.42
C VAL A 20 -14.78 10.75 -1.26
N TRP A 21 -15.68 10.32 -2.14
CA TRP A 21 -16.23 8.96 -2.15
C TRP A 21 -15.63 8.14 -3.30
N PRO A 22 -15.53 6.80 -3.15
CA PRO A 22 -15.21 5.93 -4.28
C PRO A 22 -16.24 6.14 -5.41
N PRO A 23 -15.84 6.04 -6.68
CA PRO A 23 -16.76 6.17 -7.79
C PRO A 23 -17.79 5.04 -7.76
N ARG A 24 -19.08 5.37 -7.95
CA ARG A 24 -20.19 4.40 -7.87
C ARG A 24 -20.34 3.55 -9.14
N ASN A 25 -20.07 4.14 -10.30
CA ASN A 25 -20.35 3.55 -11.62
C ASN A 25 -19.08 3.28 -12.43
N LEU A 26 -17.91 3.23 -11.78
CA LEU A 26 -16.63 3.01 -12.44
C LEU A 26 -15.82 1.97 -11.63
N PRO A 27 -15.18 0.98 -12.29
CA PRO A 27 -14.19 0.13 -11.64
C PRO A 27 -13.14 0.98 -10.93
N TYR A 28 -12.76 0.61 -9.71
CA TYR A 28 -11.70 1.34 -9.00
C TYR A 28 -10.80 0.44 -8.17
N PHE A 29 -9.55 0.89 -8.05
CA PHE A 29 -8.50 0.25 -7.27
C PHE A 29 -8.00 1.22 -6.20
N SER A 30 -7.65 0.68 -5.03
CA SER A 30 -6.88 1.45 -4.05
C SER A 30 -5.39 1.25 -4.31
N PRO A 31 -4.54 2.26 -4.12
CA PRO A 31 -3.08 2.11 -4.19
C PRO A 31 -2.54 0.95 -3.36
N SER A 32 -3.10 0.74 -2.16
CA SER A 32 -2.75 -0.39 -1.28
C SER A 32 -3.10 -1.78 -1.85
N SER A 33 -4.00 -1.86 -2.84
CA SER A 33 -4.37 -3.09 -3.53
C SER A 33 -3.59 -3.32 -4.82
N ALA A 34 -2.62 -2.44 -5.13
CA ALA A 34 -1.83 -2.52 -6.35
C ALA A 34 -1.01 -3.79 -6.46
N ASN A 35 -0.75 -4.51 -5.36
CA ASN A 35 -0.14 -5.84 -5.38
C ASN A 35 -1.09 -6.97 -4.92
N SER A 36 -2.40 -6.76 -4.86
CA SER A 36 -3.38 -7.81 -4.51
C SER A 36 -3.44 -8.95 -5.54
N CYS A 37 -4.12 -10.05 -5.23
CA CYS A 37 -4.29 -11.15 -6.18
C CYS A 37 -5.11 -10.67 -7.40
N PRO A 38 -4.74 -10.98 -8.66
CA PRO A 38 -5.55 -10.64 -9.82
C PRO A 38 -6.98 -11.18 -9.74
N ARG A 39 -7.15 -12.44 -9.30
CA ARG A 39 -8.46 -13.06 -9.05
C ARG A 39 -9.26 -12.28 -7.99
N GLU A 40 -8.62 -11.85 -6.90
CA GLU A 40 -9.27 -11.06 -5.85
C GLU A 40 -9.82 -9.73 -6.41
N LEU A 41 -9.01 -9.03 -7.20
CA LEU A 41 -9.41 -7.77 -7.81
C LEU A 41 -10.53 -7.98 -8.84
N TYR A 42 -10.46 -9.06 -9.63
CA TYR A 42 -11.54 -9.47 -10.53
C TYR A 42 -12.86 -9.70 -9.79
N GLU A 43 -12.86 -10.49 -8.70
CA GLU A 43 -14.06 -10.75 -7.89
C GLU A 43 -14.63 -9.47 -7.27
N LYS A 44 -13.76 -8.54 -6.84
CA LYS A 44 -14.17 -7.21 -6.38
C LYS A 44 -14.93 -6.45 -7.47
N LEU A 45 -14.42 -6.41 -8.71
CA LEU A 45 -15.06 -5.71 -9.82
C LEU A 45 -16.37 -6.37 -10.25
N ARG A 46 -16.45 -7.70 -10.16
CA ARG A 46 -17.67 -8.49 -10.38
C ARG A 46 -18.73 -8.34 -9.27
N LYS A 47 -18.41 -7.58 -8.20
CA LYS A 47 -19.27 -7.36 -7.03
C LYS A 47 -19.61 -8.66 -6.29
N SER A 48 -18.71 -9.63 -6.34
CA SER A 48 -18.82 -10.85 -5.54
C SER A 48 -18.89 -10.49 -4.05
N LYS A 49 -19.50 -11.36 -3.24
CA LYS A 49 -19.64 -11.09 -1.81
C LYS A 49 -18.26 -11.17 -1.15
N ARG A 50 -17.82 -10.07 -0.53
CA ARG A 50 -16.60 -10.04 0.28
C ARG A 50 -16.77 -10.92 1.52
N ASP A 51 -15.75 -11.67 1.88
CA ASP A 51 -15.78 -12.53 3.07
C ASP A 51 -15.89 -11.70 4.36
N VAL A 52 -16.69 -12.20 5.30
CA VAL A 52 -16.76 -11.63 6.65
C VAL A 52 -15.58 -12.18 7.45
N ARG A 53 -14.60 -11.33 7.74
CA ARG A 53 -13.48 -11.67 8.62
C ARG A 53 -13.79 -11.26 10.04
N VAL A 54 -13.72 -12.20 10.98
CA VAL A 54 -13.68 -11.88 12.40
C VAL A 54 -12.27 -11.40 12.71
N THR A 55 -12.08 -10.09 12.84
CA THR A 55 -10.80 -9.50 13.21
C THR A 55 -10.67 -9.51 14.73
N PRO A 56 -9.66 -10.21 15.30
CA PRO A 56 -9.41 -10.16 16.73
C PRO A 56 -9.16 -8.72 17.20
N PRO A 57 -9.59 -8.34 18.42
CA PRO A 57 -9.46 -6.96 18.91
C PRO A 57 -8.03 -6.40 18.88
N HIS A 58 -7.01 -7.25 19.04
CA HIS A 58 -5.62 -6.80 19.00
C HIS A 58 -5.19 -6.28 17.61
N GLN A 59 -5.72 -6.84 16.51
CA GLN A 59 -5.36 -6.41 15.16
C GLN A 59 -5.91 -5.01 14.85
N GLY A 60 -7.11 -4.69 15.37
CA GLY A 60 -7.65 -3.33 15.30
C GLY A 60 -6.74 -2.32 16.00
N ARG A 61 -6.31 -2.64 17.23
CA ARG A 61 -5.37 -1.79 17.99
C ARG A 61 -4.03 -1.61 17.27
N TRP A 62 -3.46 -2.66 16.69
CA TRP A 62 -2.20 -2.56 15.93
C TRP A 62 -2.35 -1.66 14.71
N THR A 63 -3.50 -1.71 14.03
CA THR A 63 -3.79 -0.82 12.90
C THR A 63 -3.88 0.64 13.37
N SER A 64 -4.57 0.92 14.47
CA SER A 64 -4.66 2.27 15.05
C SER A 64 -3.31 2.81 15.49
N ILE A 65 -2.47 2.00 16.15
CA ILE A 65 -1.10 2.38 16.53
C ILE A 65 -0.28 2.70 15.27
N GLY A 66 -0.39 1.87 14.23
CA GLY A 66 0.29 2.10 12.96
C GLY A 66 -0.12 3.41 12.28
N THR A 67 -1.41 3.77 12.38
CA THR A 67 -1.94 5.04 11.85
C THR A 67 -1.36 6.22 12.64
N ALA A 68 -1.39 6.16 13.97
CA ALA A 68 -0.86 7.21 14.83
C ALA A 68 0.65 7.46 14.62
N ILE A 69 1.41 6.43 14.24
CA ILE A 69 2.84 6.59 13.87
C ILE A 69 2.98 7.44 12.60
N GLY A 70 2.13 7.24 11.60
CA GLY A 70 2.09 8.09 10.40
C GLY A 70 1.79 9.55 10.77
N ASP A 71 0.76 9.76 11.59
CA ASP A 71 0.36 11.10 12.07
C ASP A 71 1.51 11.82 12.79
N VAL A 72 2.30 11.09 13.61
CA VAL A 72 3.48 11.64 14.30
C VAL A 72 4.53 12.12 13.31
N ILE A 73 4.86 11.32 12.29
CA ILE A 73 5.85 11.71 11.28
C ILE A 73 5.39 12.93 10.47
N GLN A 74 4.14 12.94 10.01
CA GLN A 74 3.56 14.08 9.29
C GLN A 74 3.59 15.35 10.14
N ARG A 75 3.23 15.23 11.42
CA ARG A 75 3.33 16.31 12.40
C ARG A 75 4.78 16.79 12.55
N GLU A 76 5.74 15.90 12.76
CA GLU A 76 7.15 16.27 12.93
C GLU A 76 7.70 16.99 11.70
N LEU A 77 7.35 16.56 10.50
CA LEU A 77 7.73 17.25 9.25
C LEU A 77 7.12 18.66 9.16
N LEU A 78 5.87 18.86 9.57
CA LEU A 78 5.26 20.20 9.65
C LEU A 78 5.95 21.10 10.70
N PHE A 79 6.38 20.53 11.82
CA PHE A 79 7.15 21.27 12.82
C PHE A 79 8.54 21.61 12.31
N ALA A 80 9.21 20.69 11.61
CA ALA A 80 10.50 20.93 10.97
C ALA A 80 10.41 22.07 9.94
N GLU A 81 9.38 22.05 9.07
CA GLU A 81 9.12 23.14 8.12
C GLU A 81 9.02 24.51 8.80
N LYS A 82 8.37 24.57 9.97
CA LYS A 82 8.14 25.81 10.71
C LYS A 82 9.34 26.27 11.54
N HIS A 83 10.08 25.34 12.14
CA HIS A 83 11.02 25.64 13.22
C HIS A 83 12.48 25.34 12.90
N LEU A 84 12.77 24.50 11.91
CA LEU A 84 14.14 24.17 11.50
C LEU A 84 14.58 25.12 10.38
N PRO A 85 15.53 26.06 10.64
CA PRO A 85 16.07 26.91 9.59
C PRO A 85 16.72 26.05 8.50
N GLY A 86 16.41 26.36 7.24
CA GLY A 86 16.94 25.59 6.11
C GLY A 86 16.29 24.21 5.90
N SER A 87 15.11 23.93 6.47
CA SER A 87 14.36 22.70 6.15
C SER A 87 14.18 22.57 4.64
N ARG A 88 14.79 21.52 4.07
CA ARG A 88 14.77 21.21 2.63
C ARG A 88 13.48 20.53 2.19
N PHE A 89 12.79 19.85 3.10
CA PHE A 89 11.49 19.23 2.86
C PHE A 89 10.38 20.11 3.42
N ARG A 90 9.33 20.29 2.61
CA ARG A 90 8.09 21.01 2.99
C ARG A 90 6.90 20.33 2.36
N PHE A 91 5.78 20.23 3.07
CA PHE A 91 4.57 19.72 2.44
C PHE A 91 4.08 20.68 1.37
N GLU A 92 3.67 20.13 0.24
CA GLU A 92 2.88 20.89 -0.73
C GLU A 92 1.57 21.33 -0.10
N ARG A 93 1.03 22.47 -0.54
CA ARG A 93 -0.23 23.01 -0.05
C ARG A 93 -1.30 22.88 -1.12
N ASN A 94 -2.48 22.41 -0.71
CA ASN A 94 -3.66 22.41 -1.59
C ASN A 94 -4.23 23.83 -1.74
N GLU A 95 -5.29 23.98 -2.54
CA GLU A 95 -5.98 25.26 -2.78
C GLU A 95 -6.51 25.93 -1.49
N ARG A 96 -6.68 25.17 -0.40
CA ARG A 96 -7.13 25.64 0.90
C ARG A 96 -5.97 25.94 1.86
N SER A 97 -4.74 25.94 1.36
CA SER A 97 -3.51 26.12 2.15
C SER A 97 -3.28 25.03 3.21
N GLU A 98 -3.85 23.83 3.00
CA GLU A 98 -3.67 22.68 3.88
C GLU A 98 -2.54 21.79 3.33
N PRO A 99 -1.80 21.05 4.19
CA PRO A 99 -0.74 20.17 3.70
C PRO A 99 -1.32 19.01 2.90
N MET A 100 -0.64 18.64 1.81
CA MET A 100 -1.03 17.53 0.94
C MET A 100 -0.68 16.17 1.55
N PHE A 101 -1.46 15.71 2.53
CA PHE A 101 -1.44 14.33 3.04
C PHE A 101 -2.83 13.88 3.51
N GLU A 102 -3.06 12.57 3.58
CA GLU A 102 -4.26 11.94 4.15
C GLU A 102 -5.59 12.58 3.68
N ASP A 103 -6.51 12.85 4.60
CA ASP A 103 -7.82 13.43 4.30
C ASP A 103 -7.77 14.78 3.56
N PHE A 104 -6.62 15.48 3.58
CA PHE A 104 -6.42 16.74 2.85
C PHE A 104 -6.00 16.54 1.39
N ALA A 105 -5.43 15.37 1.07
CA ALA A 105 -4.96 15.00 -0.27
C ALA A 105 -5.85 13.94 -0.95
N LYS A 106 -6.85 13.40 -0.24
CA LYS A 106 -7.70 12.32 -0.76
C LYS A 106 -8.38 12.69 -2.07
N VAL A 107 -8.15 11.89 -3.11
CA VAL A 107 -8.72 12.11 -4.45
C VAL A 107 -9.24 10.82 -5.08
N ASN A 108 -10.05 11.02 -6.12
CA ASN A 108 -10.42 9.98 -7.07
C ASN A 108 -9.90 10.39 -8.45
N ARG A 109 -8.94 9.63 -8.98
CA ARG A 109 -8.34 9.90 -10.29
C ARG A 109 -8.87 8.89 -11.31
N THR A 110 -9.70 9.36 -12.24
CA THR A 110 -10.10 8.57 -13.42
C THR A 110 -8.92 8.42 -14.37
N ILE A 111 -8.72 7.21 -14.86
CA ILE A 111 -7.66 6.81 -15.77
C ILE A 111 -8.28 6.13 -16.99
N GLU A 112 -7.78 6.48 -18.17
CA GLU A 112 -8.03 5.78 -19.42
C GLU A 112 -6.72 5.13 -19.85
N HIS A 113 -6.71 3.80 -19.98
CA HIS A 113 -5.51 3.04 -20.33
C HIS A 113 -5.87 1.75 -21.05
N ASN A 114 -5.19 1.43 -22.16
CA ASN A 114 -5.46 0.25 -23.01
C ASN A 114 -6.95 0.03 -23.35
N GLY A 115 -7.66 1.12 -23.66
CA GLY A 115 -9.08 1.11 -24.00
C GLY A 115 -10.01 0.76 -22.83
N GLN A 116 -9.52 0.76 -21.60
CA GLN A 116 -10.30 0.58 -20.38
C GLN A 116 -10.35 1.89 -19.60
N THR A 117 -11.47 2.13 -18.93
CA THR A 117 -11.63 3.26 -18.01
C THR A 117 -11.82 2.74 -16.59
N PHE A 118 -11.00 3.23 -15.66
CA PHE A 118 -11.09 2.89 -14.24
C PHE A 118 -10.59 4.05 -13.38
N ALA A 119 -10.67 3.90 -12.07
CA ALA A 119 -10.22 4.92 -11.13
C ALA A 119 -9.18 4.39 -10.15
N LEU A 120 -8.25 5.27 -9.76
CA LEU A 120 -7.47 5.13 -8.54
C LEU A 120 -8.10 5.98 -7.45
N PHE A 121 -8.41 5.35 -6.32
CA PHE A 121 -9.08 6.00 -5.19
C PHE A 121 -8.30 5.76 -3.89
N GLY A 122 -7.87 6.84 -3.25
CA GLY A 122 -7.11 6.75 -2.01
C GLY A 122 -6.51 8.09 -1.60
N THR A 123 -5.61 8.00 -0.62
CA THR A 123 -4.75 9.10 -0.18
C THR A 123 -3.34 8.59 0.09
N CYS A 124 -2.34 9.46 -0.02
CA CYS A 124 -0.95 9.19 0.36
C CYS A 124 -0.61 9.85 1.70
N ASP A 125 0.52 9.43 2.27
CA ASP A 125 1.01 9.98 3.54
C ASP A 125 1.69 11.34 3.35
N GLY A 126 1.98 11.76 2.11
CA GLY A 126 2.43 13.10 1.81
C GLY A 126 2.87 13.35 0.37
N ILE A 127 2.61 14.57 -0.12
CA ILE A 127 3.28 15.18 -1.26
C ILE A 127 4.09 16.37 -0.74
N MET A 128 5.38 16.38 -1.05
CA MET A 128 6.34 17.37 -0.55
C MET A 128 7.10 18.02 -1.69
N ARG A 129 7.68 19.17 -1.40
CA ARG A 129 8.73 19.81 -2.21
C ARG A 129 10.06 19.67 -1.48
N TYR A 130 11.06 19.17 -2.20
CA TYR A 130 12.43 19.02 -1.75
C TYR A 130 13.31 20.04 -2.46
N VAL A 131 14.08 20.83 -1.69
CA VAL A 131 15.10 21.73 -2.23
C VAL A 131 16.44 21.01 -2.25
N ALA A 132 16.90 20.66 -3.45
CA ALA A 132 18.20 20.03 -3.67
C ALA A 132 19.35 20.99 -3.36
N GLU A 133 20.58 20.47 -3.27
CA GLU A 133 21.76 21.29 -2.98
C GLU A 133 22.05 22.32 -4.08
N SER A 134 21.66 22.00 -5.32
CA SER A 134 21.69 22.91 -6.46
C SER A 134 20.68 24.07 -6.36
N GLY A 135 19.73 23.99 -5.43
CA GLY A 135 18.57 24.89 -5.36
C GLY A 135 17.37 24.44 -6.19
N GLU A 136 17.50 23.35 -6.95
CA GLU A 136 16.38 22.75 -7.69
C GLU A 136 15.26 22.29 -6.75
N ILE A 137 14.02 22.55 -7.14
CA ILE A 137 12.84 22.13 -6.38
C ILE A 137 12.25 20.89 -7.04
N ILE A 138 12.26 19.79 -6.32
CA ILE A 138 11.76 18.49 -6.78
C ILE A 138 10.47 18.16 -6.01
N ARG A 139 9.40 17.78 -6.72
CA ARG A 139 8.21 17.20 -6.07
C ARG A 139 8.50 15.75 -5.71
N ILE A 140 8.27 15.39 -4.47
CA ILE A 140 8.57 14.06 -3.93
C ILE A 140 7.42 13.57 -3.06
N GLY A 141 7.07 12.31 -3.21
CA GLY A 141 6.07 11.67 -2.37
C GLY A 141 6.65 11.13 -1.06
N LEU A 142 5.79 10.95 -0.07
CA LEU A 142 6.07 10.34 1.22
C LEU A 142 5.14 9.14 1.44
N GLU A 143 5.72 8.04 1.90
CA GLU A 143 4.99 6.87 2.40
C GLU A 143 5.61 6.39 3.72
N VAL A 144 4.82 6.28 4.77
CA VAL A 144 5.21 5.88 6.12
C VAL A 144 4.61 4.51 6.43
N LYS A 145 5.47 3.54 6.75
CA LYS A 145 5.05 2.19 7.16
C LYS A 145 5.54 1.88 8.56
N SER A 146 4.60 1.66 9.47
CA SER A 146 4.92 1.12 10.80
C SER A 146 5.43 -0.32 10.73
N LYS A 147 6.48 -0.63 11.48
CA LYS A 147 7.01 -1.97 11.71
C LYS A 147 6.86 -2.32 13.18
N GLN A 148 5.93 -3.22 13.48
CA GLN A 148 5.48 -3.44 14.86
C GLN A 148 5.88 -4.80 15.46
N THR A 149 6.54 -5.68 14.69
CA THR A 149 6.78 -7.07 15.10
C THR A 149 8.12 -7.32 15.77
N THR A 150 9.19 -6.65 15.35
CA THR A 150 10.52 -6.79 15.96
C THR A 150 11.41 -5.58 15.67
N ALA A 151 12.25 -5.22 16.64
CA ALA A 151 13.30 -4.20 16.52
C ALA A 151 14.19 -4.44 15.29
N ALA A 152 14.46 -5.70 14.93
CA ALA A 152 15.33 -6.03 13.81
C ALA A 152 14.73 -5.67 12.45
N THR A 153 13.45 -5.31 12.36
CA THR A 153 12.81 -5.01 11.08
C THR A 153 13.41 -3.82 10.36
N THR A 154 13.98 -2.83 11.06
CA THR A 154 14.64 -1.66 10.46
C THR A 154 16.17 -1.79 10.39
N SER A 155 16.72 -2.93 10.82
CA SER A 155 18.17 -3.20 10.70
C SER A 155 18.63 -3.26 9.25
N GLU A 156 19.90 -2.93 9.01
CA GLU A 156 20.54 -3.04 7.69
C GLU A 156 20.32 -4.42 7.07
N PHE A 157 20.48 -5.49 7.86
CA PHE A 157 20.21 -6.85 7.39
C PHE A 157 18.77 -6.99 6.87
N SER A 158 17.76 -6.55 7.61
CA SER A 158 16.35 -6.65 7.17
C SER A 158 16.03 -5.76 5.96
N GLN A 159 16.78 -4.66 5.79
CA GLN A 159 16.57 -3.67 4.73
C GLN A 159 17.40 -3.92 3.47
N ARG A 160 18.33 -4.89 3.48
CA ARG A 160 19.28 -5.17 2.38
C ARG A 160 18.67 -5.42 1.00
N ASN A 161 17.41 -5.86 0.95
CA ASN A 161 16.70 -6.14 -0.29
C ASN A 161 15.85 -4.95 -0.78
N GLY A 162 16.03 -3.77 -0.19
CA GLY A 162 15.23 -2.59 -0.47
C GLY A 162 13.84 -2.64 0.16
N PRO A 163 12.96 -1.70 -0.21
CA PRO A 163 11.58 -1.69 0.28
C PRO A 163 10.79 -2.87 -0.30
N LYS A 164 9.68 -3.21 0.37
CA LYS A 164 8.81 -4.29 -0.11
C LYS A 164 8.11 -3.85 -1.39
N GLU A 165 7.97 -4.80 -2.32
CA GLU A 165 7.36 -4.58 -3.63
C GLU A 165 5.93 -4.04 -3.56
N ASP A 166 5.14 -4.48 -2.58
CA ASP A 166 3.77 -3.98 -2.37
C ASP A 166 3.75 -2.50 -1.98
N HIS A 167 4.72 -2.05 -1.19
CA HIS A 167 4.87 -0.64 -0.84
C HIS A 167 5.35 0.18 -2.05
N VAL A 168 6.27 -0.35 -2.86
CA VAL A 168 6.71 0.31 -4.11
C VAL A 168 5.56 0.46 -5.10
N LYS A 169 4.76 -0.60 -5.31
CA LYS A 169 3.57 -0.53 -6.19
C LYS A 169 2.53 0.47 -5.70
N GLN A 170 2.42 0.65 -4.39
CA GLN A 170 1.58 1.68 -3.80
C GLN A 170 2.10 3.10 -4.12
N THR A 171 3.41 3.36 -4.01
CA THR A 171 3.99 4.67 -4.36
C THR A 171 3.90 4.98 -5.86
N ILE A 172 4.06 3.96 -6.71
CA ILE A 172 3.82 4.09 -8.16
C ILE A 172 2.38 4.56 -8.43
N CYS A 173 1.38 3.94 -7.79
CA CYS A 173 -0.01 4.36 -7.93
C CYS A 173 -0.21 5.82 -7.49
N TYR A 174 0.39 6.24 -6.39
CA TYR A 174 0.29 7.63 -5.97
C TYR A 174 0.97 8.60 -6.94
N SER A 175 2.11 8.22 -7.54
CA SER A 175 2.71 9.04 -8.59
C SER A 175 1.74 9.27 -9.75
N VAL A 176 0.98 8.26 -10.17
CA VAL A 176 -0.05 8.41 -11.21
C VAL A 176 -1.20 9.31 -10.75
N MET A 177 -1.58 9.24 -9.47
CA MET A 177 -2.69 10.02 -8.94
C MET A 177 -2.37 11.51 -8.82
N TYR A 178 -1.14 11.88 -8.46
CA TYR A 178 -0.77 13.24 -8.04
C TYR A 178 0.25 13.95 -8.98
N SER A 179 0.75 13.27 -10.00
CA SER A 179 1.57 13.91 -11.05
C SER A 179 0.71 14.71 -12.01
N ALA A 180 1.28 15.81 -12.49
CA ALA A 180 0.84 16.52 -13.69
C ALA A 180 1.96 16.46 -14.75
N ALA A 181 1.65 16.80 -16.00
CA ALA A 181 2.62 16.72 -17.11
C ALA A 181 3.82 17.67 -16.91
N ASP A 182 3.60 18.80 -16.27
CA ASP A 182 4.58 19.84 -15.94
C ASP A 182 5.14 19.72 -14.52
N GLU A 183 4.45 18.99 -13.64
CA GLU A 183 4.86 18.75 -12.26
C GLU A 183 4.82 17.25 -11.93
N PRO A 184 5.75 16.44 -12.48
CA PRO A 184 5.78 15.01 -12.21
C PRO A 184 6.21 14.70 -10.77
N ILE A 185 5.87 13.50 -10.30
CA ILE A 185 6.37 12.94 -9.04
C ILE A 185 7.15 11.67 -9.37
N ASP A 186 8.43 11.86 -9.70
CA ASP A 186 9.34 10.77 -10.08
C ASP A 186 10.07 10.17 -8.89
N TYR A 187 9.96 10.77 -7.70
CA TYR A 187 10.59 10.26 -6.50
C TYR A 187 9.57 10.03 -5.38
N TYR A 188 9.77 8.96 -4.62
CA TYR A 188 9.08 8.70 -3.36
C TYR A 188 10.06 8.31 -2.27
N VAL A 189 9.86 8.85 -1.07
CA VAL A 189 10.57 8.41 0.15
C VAL A 189 9.65 7.50 0.95
N ILE A 190 10.09 6.26 1.16
CA ILE A 190 9.44 5.30 2.03
C ILE A 190 10.16 5.27 3.38
N LEU A 191 9.44 5.62 4.45
CA LEU A 191 9.93 5.57 5.83
C LEU A 191 9.38 4.32 6.52
N TYR A 192 10.26 3.45 6.98
CA TYR A 192 9.92 2.33 7.84
C TYR A 192 10.19 2.70 9.29
N VAL A 193 9.12 2.95 10.04
CA VAL A 193 9.19 3.43 11.41
C VAL A 193 8.97 2.28 12.38
N ASN A 194 9.92 2.06 13.28
CA ASN A 194 9.95 0.96 14.21
C ASN A 194 9.15 1.26 15.47
N ALA A 195 8.06 0.53 15.68
CA ALA A 195 7.28 0.58 16.90
C ALA A 195 7.79 -0.41 17.96
N SER A 196 8.59 -1.40 17.56
CA SER A 196 9.16 -2.43 18.42
C SER A 196 10.57 -2.03 18.86
N LYS A 197 10.67 -0.90 19.58
CA LYS A 197 11.97 -0.34 20.01
C LYS A 197 12.75 -1.34 20.88
N LYS A 198 14.07 -1.42 20.68
CA LYS A 198 14.95 -2.35 21.43
C LYS A 198 15.06 -1.97 22.91
N SER A 199 15.30 -0.68 23.19
CA SER A 199 15.48 -0.10 24.52
C SER A 199 15.22 1.41 24.44
N TRP A 200 14.97 2.05 25.58
CA TRP A 200 14.93 3.52 25.68
C TRP A 200 16.33 4.12 25.57
N GLU A 201 17.29 3.51 26.27
CA GLU A 201 18.70 3.88 26.22
C GLU A 201 19.42 2.96 25.24
N MET A 202 20.07 3.54 24.24
CA MET A 202 20.83 2.82 23.21
C MET A 202 22.15 3.56 22.98
N THR A 203 23.24 2.82 22.89
CA THR A 203 24.50 3.37 22.37
C THR A 203 24.35 3.74 20.89
N ALA A 204 25.21 4.62 20.39
CA ALA A 204 25.21 4.98 18.96
C ALA A 204 25.39 3.77 18.03
N GLU A 205 26.17 2.77 18.47
CA GLU A 205 26.32 1.52 17.73
C GLU A 205 25.03 0.69 17.70
N GLU A 206 24.33 0.58 18.82
CA GLU A 206 23.07 -0.15 18.89
C GLU A 206 21.97 0.52 18.07
N TYR A 207 21.91 1.85 18.11
CA TYR A 207 20.96 2.63 17.31
C TYR A 207 21.24 2.43 15.82
N ARG A 208 22.49 2.51 15.38
CA ARG A 208 22.86 2.24 13.99
C ARG A 208 22.50 0.82 13.53
N LYS A 209 22.57 -0.18 14.42
CA LYS A 209 22.16 -1.56 14.09
C LYS A 209 20.64 -1.73 13.95
N ASN A 210 19.85 -0.98 14.71
CA ASN A 210 18.39 -1.05 14.71
C ASN A 210 17.81 0.37 14.83
N PRO A 211 17.94 1.20 13.77
CA PRO A 211 17.47 2.58 13.82
C PRO A 211 15.96 2.58 13.99
N ASP A 212 15.41 3.62 14.62
CA ASP A 212 13.97 3.77 14.73
C ASP A 212 13.32 4.04 13.36
N ILE A 213 14.03 4.65 12.41
CA ILE A 213 13.58 4.87 11.03
C ILE A 213 14.60 4.31 10.05
N ALA A 214 14.13 3.47 9.12
CA ALA A 214 14.87 3.11 7.90
C ALA A 214 14.23 3.83 6.70
N VAL A 215 15.07 4.37 5.81
CA VAL A 215 14.64 5.23 4.69
C VAL A 215 15.00 4.57 3.37
N HIS A 216 14.06 4.57 2.42
CA HIS A 216 14.29 4.19 1.03
C HIS A 216 13.82 5.32 0.12
N CYS A 217 14.67 5.76 -0.80
CA CYS A 217 14.25 6.62 -1.91
C CYS A 217 14.03 5.73 -3.14
N ILE A 218 12.90 5.91 -3.81
CA ILE A 218 12.54 5.18 -5.01
C ILE A 218 12.35 6.17 -6.14
N GLU A 219 13.07 5.94 -7.23
CA GLU A 219 12.81 6.56 -8.51
C GLU A 219 11.72 5.78 -9.24
N ILE A 220 10.71 6.49 -9.73
CA ILE A 220 9.54 5.94 -10.41
C ILE A 220 9.63 6.36 -11.86
N THR A 221 9.72 5.37 -12.74
CA THR A 221 9.76 5.60 -14.20
C THR A 221 8.38 5.45 -14.84
N ASP A 222 8.25 5.90 -16.08
CA ASP A 222 7.03 5.73 -16.85
C ASP A 222 6.74 4.26 -17.18
N GLU A 223 7.75 3.41 -17.31
CA GLU A 223 7.58 1.97 -17.48
C GLU A 223 6.93 1.35 -16.23
N MET A 224 7.36 1.77 -15.04
CA MET A 224 6.78 1.31 -13.78
C MET A 224 5.30 1.73 -13.65
N ARG A 225 4.98 2.97 -14.04
CA ARG A 225 3.60 3.46 -14.10
C ARG A 225 2.77 2.65 -15.10
N THR A 226 3.32 2.42 -16.28
CA THR A 226 2.70 1.65 -17.36
C THR A 226 2.41 0.21 -16.92
N GLU A 227 3.34 -0.48 -16.28
CA GLU A 227 3.14 -1.85 -15.79
C GLU A 227 1.96 -1.96 -14.81
N VAL A 228 1.86 -1.01 -13.88
CA VAL A 228 0.75 -0.97 -12.90
C VAL A 228 -0.59 -0.70 -13.62
N LEU A 229 -0.61 0.22 -14.58
CA LEU A 229 -1.82 0.56 -15.34
C LEU A 229 -2.24 -0.56 -16.29
N ASP A 230 -1.30 -1.22 -16.97
CA ASP A 230 -1.52 -2.39 -17.82
C ASP A 230 -2.20 -3.50 -17.03
N ARG A 231 -1.70 -3.76 -15.83
CA ARG A 231 -2.27 -4.77 -14.94
C ARG A 231 -3.71 -4.43 -14.55
N PHE A 232 -3.98 -3.18 -14.15
CA PHE A 232 -5.35 -2.78 -13.79
C PHE A 232 -6.29 -2.83 -14.99
N ALA A 233 -5.88 -2.32 -16.15
CA ALA A 233 -6.64 -2.42 -17.39
C ALA A 233 -6.94 -3.88 -17.75
N GLY A 234 -5.95 -4.78 -17.61
CA GLY A 234 -6.12 -6.22 -17.82
C GLY A 234 -7.20 -6.82 -16.91
N ILE A 235 -7.23 -6.44 -15.62
CA ILE A 235 -8.25 -6.90 -14.67
C ILE A 235 -9.64 -6.34 -15.02
N VAL A 236 -9.74 -5.07 -15.43
CA VAL A 236 -11.00 -4.46 -15.85
C VAL A 236 -11.56 -5.17 -17.08
N LYS A 237 -10.71 -5.38 -18.09
CA LYS A 237 -11.06 -6.11 -19.32
C LYS A 237 -11.54 -7.53 -18.99
N ALA A 238 -10.76 -8.27 -18.19
CA ALA A 238 -11.10 -9.60 -17.71
C ALA A 238 -12.47 -9.65 -17.03
N ALA A 239 -12.75 -8.71 -16.11
CA ALA A 239 -14.03 -8.61 -15.42
C ALA A 239 -15.21 -8.30 -16.35
N ALA A 240 -15.00 -7.48 -17.38
CA ALA A 240 -16.01 -7.16 -18.39
C ALA A 240 -16.31 -8.35 -19.32
N GLN A 241 -15.29 -9.14 -19.65
CA GLN A 241 -15.38 -10.28 -20.56
C GLN A 241 -15.69 -11.61 -19.86
N ALA A 242 -15.79 -11.61 -18.53
CA ALA A 242 -15.88 -12.81 -17.69
C ALA A 242 -14.71 -13.81 -17.90
N GLU A 243 -13.57 -13.30 -18.37
CA GLU A 243 -12.33 -14.07 -18.50
C GLU A 243 -11.62 -14.07 -17.16
N THR A 244 -11.60 -15.21 -16.49
CA THR A 244 -11.20 -15.21 -15.09
C THR A 244 -9.68 -15.31 -14.93
N PRO A 245 -9.01 -14.37 -14.23
CA PRO A 245 -7.55 -14.43 -14.04
C PRO A 245 -7.11 -15.61 -13.16
N PRO A 246 -5.84 -16.04 -13.25
CA PRO A 246 -5.32 -17.09 -12.37
C PRO A 246 -5.29 -16.63 -10.90
N LEU A 247 -5.50 -17.58 -10.00
CA LEU A 247 -5.36 -17.37 -8.57
C LEU A 247 -3.89 -17.38 -8.16
N ASP A 248 -3.41 -16.30 -7.56
CA ASP A 248 -2.11 -16.25 -6.90
C ASP A 248 -2.24 -16.80 -5.47
N ILE A 249 -1.79 -18.03 -5.26
CA ILE A 249 -1.86 -18.72 -3.96
C ILE A 249 -1.02 -18.01 -2.88
N MET A 250 0.06 -17.30 -3.25
CA MET A 250 0.88 -16.59 -2.26
C MET A 250 0.16 -15.39 -1.64
N LYS A 251 -0.85 -14.87 -2.33
CA LYS A 251 -1.67 -13.76 -1.87
C LYS A 251 -2.94 -14.23 -1.14
N TRP A 252 -3.11 -15.54 -0.94
CA TRP A 252 -4.32 -16.13 -0.35
C TRP A 252 -4.61 -15.64 1.07
N THR A 253 -3.59 -15.51 1.93
CA THR A 253 -3.75 -15.13 3.35
C THR A 253 -4.59 -13.86 3.54
N PHE A 254 -4.36 -12.84 2.71
CA PHE A 254 -5.03 -11.54 2.81
C PHE A 254 -6.15 -11.33 1.78
N ASN A 255 -6.43 -12.32 0.93
CA ASN A 255 -7.50 -12.27 -0.06
C ASN A 255 -8.87 -12.06 0.64
N GLY A 256 -9.57 -10.99 0.26
CA GLY A 256 -10.89 -10.64 0.81
C GLY A 256 -12.09 -11.39 0.20
N PHE A 257 -11.86 -12.22 -0.82
CA PHE A 257 -12.86 -12.91 -1.62
C PHE A 257 -12.53 -14.41 -1.77
N LYS A 258 -12.00 -15.04 -0.72
CA LYS A 258 -11.62 -16.46 -0.70
C LYS A 258 -12.76 -17.37 -1.09
N VAL A 259 -13.98 -17.16 -0.57
CA VAL A 259 -15.12 -18.02 -0.89
C VAL A 259 -15.42 -17.98 -2.38
N ALA A 260 -15.52 -16.79 -2.96
CA ALA A 260 -15.80 -16.61 -4.39
C ALA A 260 -14.65 -17.16 -5.26
N CYS A 261 -13.40 -16.87 -4.90
CA CYS A 261 -12.22 -17.39 -5.59
C CYS A 261 -12.19 -18.92 -5.59
N ALA A 262 -12.36 -19.56 -4.43
CA ALA A 262 -12.30 -21.01 -4.29
C ALA A 262 -13.44 -21.71 -5.04
N ALA A 263 -14.66 -21.18 -4.95
CA ALA A 263 -15.83 -21.70 -5.67
C ALA A 263 -15.67 -21.59 -7.18
N GLY A 264 -15.02 -20.54 -7.67
CA GLY A 264 -14.80 -20.31 -9.10
C GLY A 264 -13.64 -21.10 -9.72
N LEU A 265 -12.83 -21.83 -8.95
CA LEU A 265 -11.74 -22.63 -9.50
C LEU A 265 -12.30 -23.83 -10.27
N SER A 266 -11.83 -24.00 -11.51
CA SER A 266 -12.01 -25.22 -12.28
C SER A 266 -11.15 -26.37 -11.74
N ALA A 267 -11.45 -27.61 -12.15
CA ALA A 267 -10.68 -28.78 -11.74
C ALA A 267 -9.21 -28.70 -12.21
N SER A 268 -8.95 -28.13 -13.40
CA SER A 268 -7.59 -27.95 -13.91
C SER A 268 -6.83 -26.89 -13.13
N GLU A 269 -7.45 -25.75 -12.80
CA GLU A 269 -6.81 -24.72 -11.97
C GLU A 269 -6.49 -25.25 -10.57
N LEU A 270 -7.37 -26.05 -9.98
CA LEU A 270 -7.11 -26.68 -8.69
C LEU A 270 -5.92 -27.66 -8.79
N ALA A 271 -5.89 -28.50 -9.82
CA ALA A 271 -4.76 -29.40 -10.05
C ALA A 271 -3.44 -28.64 -10.26
N ASP A 272 -3.46 -27.48 -10.92
CA ASP A 272 -2.29 -26.62 -11.07
C ASP A 272 -1.77 -26.11 -9.73
N ILE A 273 -2.68 -25.66 -8.85
CA ILE A 273 -2.37 -25.22 -7.49
C ILE A 273 -1.78 -26.38 -6.68
N GLU A 274 -2.36 -27.59 -6.75
CA GLU A 274 -1.83 -28.78 -6.08
C GLU A 274 -0.41 -29.12 -6.54
N ARG A 275 -0.16 -29.07 -7.86
CA ARG A 275 1.18 -29.29 -8.42
C ARG A 275 2.16 -28.22 -7.93
N GLN A 276 1.74 -26.96 -7.89
CA GLN A 276 2.56 -25.85 -7.37
C GLN A 276 2.93 -26.07 -5.90
N VAL A 277 1.96 -26.44 -5.06
CA VAL A 277 2.18 -26.71 -3.64
C VAL A 277 3.13 -27.89 -3.45
N ALA A 278 2.94 -28.99 -4.19
CA ALA A 278 3.80 -30.16 -4.14
C ALA A 278 5.26 -29.82 -4.52
N ALA A 279 5.45 -29.00 -5.56
CA ALA A 279 6.77 -28.52 -5.96
C ALA A 279 7.42 -27.66 -4.87
N VAL A 280 6.67 -26.73 -4.25
CA VAL A 280 7.16 -25.88 -3.16
C VAL A 280 7.56 -26.70 -1.95
N GLN A 281 6.80 -27.73 -1.56
CA GLN A 281 7.15 -28.59 -0.42
C GLN A 281 8.52 -29.25 -0.61
N ARG A 282 8.86 -29.64 -1.84
CA ARG A 282 10.14 -30.29 -2.20
C ARG A 282 11.28 -29.31 -2.47
N SER A 283 11.02 -28.01 -2.46
CA SER A 283 12.01 -26.97 -2.74
C SER A 283 12.90 -26.65 -1.53
N ASN A 284 13.94 -25.82 -1.72
CA ASN A 284 14.79 -25.28 -0.66
C ASN A 284 14.23 -23.97 -0.05
N LEU A 285 12.96 -23.63 -0.29
CA LEU A 285 12.32 -22.46 0.31
C LEU A 285 12.19 -22.60 1.83
N LYS A 286 12.12 -21.47 2.53
CA LYS A 286 11.97 -21.42 3.99
C LYS A 286 10.66 -22.08 4.43
N ASP A 287 10.67 -22.74 5.59
CA ASP A 287 9.53 -23.51 6.09
C ASP A 287 8.25 -22.69 6.26
N PHE A 288 8.35 -21.41 6.63
CA PHE A 288 7.15 -20.56 6.73
C PHE A 288 6.49 -20.33 5.37
N VAL A 289 7.28 -20.26 4.27
CA VAL A 289 6.74 -20.13 2.91
C VAL A 289 6.04 -21.43 2.53
N LYS A 290 6.68 -22.58 2.78
CA LYS A 290 6.07 -23.89 2.52
C LYS A 290 4.75 -24.07 3.27
N ARG A 291 4.70 -23.70 4.55
CA ARG A 291 3.46 -23.73 5.35
C ARG A 291 2.39 -22.84 4.75
N GLN A 292 2.74 -21.61 4.34
CA GLN A 292 1.78 -20.70 3.71
C GLN A 292 1.10 -21.30 2.47
N TYR A 293 1.84 -22.00 1.60
CA TYR A 293 1.27 -22.72 0.45
C TYR A 293 0.35 -23.86 0.88
N ALA A 294 0.78 -24.68 1.84
CA ALA A 294 0.00 -25.81 2.33
C ALA A 294 -1.31 -25.35 2.99
N ASP A 295 -1.23 -24.35 3.88
CA ASP A 295 -2.38 -23.77 4.58
C ASP A 295 -3.37 -23.15 3.58
N ALA A 296 -2.87 -22.50 2.52
CA ALA A 296 -3.71 -21.93 1.47
C ALA A 296 -4.49 -23.02 0.70
N LEU A 297 -3.83 -24.10 0.29
CA LEU A 297 -4.49 -25.21 -0.41
C LEU A 297 -5.52 -25.90 0.50
N ALA A 298 -5.18 -26.16 1.76
CA ALA A 298 -6.11 -26.76 2.72
C ALA A 298 -7.36 -25.89 2.90
N ASP A 299 -7.19 -24.57 3.03
CA ASP A 299 -8.30 -23.63 3.14
C ASP A 299 -9.16 -23.58 1.85
N ILE A 300 -8.53 -23.61 0.67
CA ILE A 300 -9.24 -23.69 -0.62
C ILE A 300 -10.11 -24.94 -0.69
N LYS A 301 -9.55 -26.13 -0.40
CA LYS A 301 -10.28 -27.41 -0.41
C LYS A 301 -11.45 -27.40 0.58
N ARG A 302 -11.19 -26.93 1.81
CA ARG A 302 -12.22 -26.76 2.84
C ARG A 302 -13.37 -25.85 2.37
N LEU A 303 -13.07 -24.73 1.72
CA LEU A 303 -14.09 -23.81 1.20
C LEU A 303 -14.90 -24.40 0.04
N ARG A 304 -14.33 -25.34 -0.71
CA ARG A 304 -15.01 -26.08 -1.78
C ARG A 304 -15.84 -27.26 -1.27
N GLY A 305 -15.75 -27.59 0.02
CA GLY A 305 -16.39 -28.77 0.60
C GLY A 305 -15.65 -30.08 0.26
N GLU A 306 -14.42 -29.98 -0.26
CA GLU A 306 -13.54 -31.13 -0.46
C GLU A 306 -12.93 -31.48 0.91
N VAL A 307 -13.13 -32.72 1.36
CA VAL A 307 -12.60 -33.20 2.64
C VAL A 307 -11.07 -33.14 2.58
N VAL A 308 -10.47 -32.48 3.57
CA VAL A 308 -9.01 -32.34 3.74
C VAL A 308 -8.41 -33.64 4.24
#